data_AF-A0A2V5S8W3-F1
#
_entry.id   AF-A0A2V5S8W3-F1
#
_cell.length_a   1.000
_cell.length_b   1.000
_cell.length_c   1.000
_cell.angle_alpha   90.00
_cell.angle_beta   90.00
_cell.angle_gamma   90.00
#
_symmetry.space_group_name_H-M   'P 1'
#
loop_
_entity.id
_entity.type
_entity.pdbx_description
1 polymer ?
#
loop_
_entity_poly.entity_id
_entity_poly.type
_entity_poly.pdbx_seq_one_letter_code
_entity_poly.pdbx_strand_id
1 'polypeptide(L)'
;GFGIFTWLTRVSYLDQFVFQFPGDRAWQVAGRSNADWFAGSFFGDVTTGDAWYKWKGLTNLDWTWHNIDFNVTVHLVDGFWEQIKAKQFDGVWKQHWVHPTWFTDAQLSYSLIFTPPVEAAPVPGYSKGGKEVITSKEGKEKEVPPAAVYSMPCWQTILNNSTITVGVNNIFGEDPPKSIGFEFGNSTGYPGSSYDNLGRFLYARLIKKF
;
A
#
# COMPACT_ATOMS: atom_id res chain seq x y z
N GLY A 1 2.85 -22.63 -14.76
CA GLY A 1 3.81 -22.01 -13.83
C GLY A 1 3.05 -21.35 -12.69
N PHE A 2 3.70 -21.02 -11.58
CA PHE A 2 3.06 -20.53 -10.34
C PHE A 2 3.07 -19.00 -10.18
N GLY A 3 3.43 -18.24 -11.22
CA GLY A 3 3.56 -16.78 -11.18
C GLY A 3 4.93 -16.30 -10.69
N ILE A 4 5.03 -15.00 -10.46
CA ILE A 4 6.23 -14.33 -9.92
C ILE A 4 5.90 -13.82 -8.52
N PHE A 5 6.75 -14.16 -7.55
CA PHE A 5 6.69 -13.60 -6.20
C PHE A 5 7.81 -12.59 -6.03
N THR A 6 7.46 -11.40 -5.55
CA THR A 6 8.42 -10.38 -5.12
C THR A 6 8.18 -10.11 -3.64
N TRP A 7 9.25 -10.17 -2.86
CA TRP A 7 9.22 -9.84 -1.44
C TRP A 7 10.25 -8.75 -1.18
N LEU A 8 9.79 -7.65 -0.59
CA LEU A 8 10.61 -6.57 -0.14
C LEU A 8 10.34 -6.23 1.33
N THR A 9 11.36 -6.35 2.17
CA THR A 9 11.31 -5.91 3.57
C THR A 9 12.27 -4.75 3.77
N ARG A 10 11.77 -3.67 4.36
CA ARG A 10 12.54 -2.50 4.78
C ARG A 10 12.37 -2.36 6.29
N VAL A 11 13.46 -2.36 7.03
CA VAL A 11 13.44 -2.20 8.49
C VAL A 11 14.49 -1.18 8.87
N SER A 12 14.13 -0.27 9.78
CA SER A 12 15.04 0.68 10.40
C SER A 12 15.10 0.44 11.91
N TYR A 13 16.31 0.57 12.46
CA TYR A 13 16.56 0.55 13.89
C TYR A 13 17.11 1.89 14.35
N LEU A 14 16.54 2.43 15.42
CA LEU A 14 17.05 3.58 16.14
C LEU A 14 17.67 3.11 17.46
N ASP A 15 19.00 3.06 17.47
CA ASP A 15 19.77 2.72 18.67
C ASP A 15 19.70 3.85 19.70
N GLN A 16 20.09 5.05 19.27
CA GLN A 16 20.18 6.23 20.12
C GLN A 16 19.74 7.49 19.37
N PHE A 17 18.94 8.31 20.05
CA PHE A 17 18.63 9.66 19.63
C PHE A 17 18.78 10.57 20.85
N VAL A 18 19.78 11.45 20.80
CA VAL A 18 20.07 12.37 21.90
C VAL A 18 19.48 13.73 21.59
N PHE A 19 18.65 14.20 22.50
CA PHE A 19 18.03 15.52 22.42
C PHE A 19 18.57 16.40 23.54
N GLN A 20 19.05 17.59 23.20
CA GLN A 20 19.63 18.55 24.14
C GLN A 20 19.18 19.95 23.78
N PHE A 21 18.39 20.58 24.67
CA PHE A 21 18.11 22.01 24.56
C PHE A 21 19.34 22.84 24.95
N PRO A 22 19.53 24.03 24.34
CA PRO A 22 20.60 24.94 24.76
C PRO A 22 20.51 25.26 26.26
N GLY A 23 21.58 24.97 26.99
CA GLY A 23 21.64 25.20 28.45
C GLY A 23 21.05 24.08 29.31
N ASP A 24 20.52 23.01 28.72
CA ASP A 24 20.07 21.81 29.45
C ASP A 24 21.04 20.62 29.24
N ARG A 25 20.87 19.57 30.03
CA ARG A 25 21.55 18.30 29.86
C ARG A 25 21.04 17.55 28.62
N ALA A 26 21.88 16.65 28.11
CA ALA A 26 21.49 15.74 27.04
C ALA A 26 20.57 14.62 27.56
N TRP A 27 19.54 14.31 26.79
CA TRP A 27 18.56 13.27 27.08
C TRP A 27 18.52 12.22 25.97
N GLN A 28 18.57 10.94 26.33
CA GLN A 28 18.29 9.84 25.40
C GLN A 28 16.77 9.71 25.24
N VAL A 29 16.30 9.83 24.00
CA VAL A 29 14.87 9.84 23.67
C VAL A 29 14.44 8.71 22.73
N ALA A 30 15.36 7.85 22.27
CA ALA A 30 14.99 6.65 21.51
C ALA A 30 14.04 5.75 22.33
N GLY A 31 12.94 5.33 21.72
CA GLY A 31 11.86 4.56 22.33
C GLY A 31 10.95 5.37 23.26
N ARG A 32 10.93 6.70 23.14
CA ARG A 32 10.11 7.59 23.97
C ARG A 32 9.16 8.44 23.12
N SER A 33 8.12 8.95 23.77
CA SER A 33 7.22 9.93 23.16
C SER A 33 7.91 11.28 22.99
N ASN A 34 7.59 11.98 21.89
CA ASN A 34 8.06 13.33 21.62
C ASN A 34 7.38 14.43 22.44
N ALA A 35 6.33 14.07 23.17
CA ALA A 35 5.58 14.96 24.06
C ALA A 35 6.02 14.87 25.53
N ASP A 36 7.13 14.21 25.85
CA ASP A 36 7.68 14.19 27.21
C ASP A 36 8.08 15.60 27.68
N TRP A 37 7.93 15.89 28.98
CA TRP A 37 8.14 17.23 29.56
C TRP A 37 9.50 17.87 29.25
N PHE A 38 10.56 17.06 29.12
CA PHE A 38 11.93 17.51 28.89
C PHE A 38 12.29 17.58 27.41
N ALA A 39 11.57 16.84 26.56
CA ALA A 39 11.85 16.79 25.15
C ALA A 39 11.10 17.92 24.42
N GLY A 40 9.96 18.37 24.96
CA GLY A 40 9.29 19.63 24.57
C GLY A 40 9.04 19.79 23.06
N SER A 41 9.12 18.69 22.31
CA SER A 41 9.21 18.71 20.87
C SER A 41 7.80 18.49 20.34
N PHE A 42 6.97 19.50 20.59
CA PHE A 42 5.59 19.62 20.12
C PHE A 42 5.60 19.83 18.60
N PHE A 43 6.01 18.81 17.83
CA PHE A 43 5.97 18.83 16.37
C PHE A 43 4.51 18.68 15.90
N GLY A 44 3.72 19.74 16.04
CA GLY A 44 2.40 19.89 15.41
C GLY A 44 1.19 19.89 16.36
N ASP A 45 1.24 19.18 17.50
CA ASP A 45 0.15 19.16 18.50
C ASP A 45 0.71 18.89 19.90
N VAL A 46 0.22 19.64 20.89
CA VAL A 46 0.53 19.51 22.32
C VAL A 46 -0.09 18.26 22.96
N THR A 47 -1.09 17.65 22.30
CA THR A 47 -1.88 16.54 22.85
C THR A 47 -1.73 15.23 22.08
N THR A 48 -1.46 15.25 20.77
CA THR A 48 -1.20 14.04 19.96
C THR A 48 0.30 13.82 19.76
N GLY A 49 0.97 13.40 20.83
CA GLY A 49 2.39 13.04 20.76
C GLY A 49 2.64 11.80 19.89
N ASP A 50 3.70 11.86 19.06
CA ASP A 50 4.28 10.70 18.37
C ASP A 50 5.46 10.15 19.20
N ALA A 51 6.23 9.23 18.63
CA ALA A 51 7.39 8.65 19.28
C ALA A 51 8.63 8.53 18.40
N TRP A 52 9.77 8.50 19.06
CA TRP A 52 11.04 8.09 18.47
C TRP A 52 11.13 6.57 18.49
N TYR A 53 10.39 5.90 17.61
CA TYR A 53 10.34 4.44 17.54
C TYR A 53 11.72 3.81 17.37
N LYS A 54 12.00 2.76 18.15
CA LYS A 54 13.25 2.00 17.99
C LYS A 54 13.21 1.13 16.74
N TRP A 55 12.07 0.50 16.44
CA TRP A 55 11.89 -0.25 15.20
C TRP A 55 10.75 0.32 14.37
N LYS A 56 11.02 0.48 13.07
CA LYS A 56 9.97 0.65 12.06
C LYS A 56 10.25 -0.30 10.91
N GLY A 57 9.21 -0.99 10.46
CA GLY A 57 9.30 -1.98 9.40
C GLY A 57 8.17 -1.82 8.40
N LEU A 58 8.46 -2.13 7.15
CA LEU A 58 7.48 -2.24 6.08
C LEU A 58 7.87 -3.43 5.21
N THR A 59 6.97 -4.40 5.12
CA THR A 59 7.13 -5.58 4.26
C THR A 59 6.05 -5.57 3.20
N ASN A 60 6.46 -5.64 1.93
CA ASN A 60 5.56 -5.84 0.79
C ASN A 60 5.80 -7.25 0.23
N LEU A 61 4.69 -7.96 -0.01
CA LEU A 61 4.66 -9.21 -0.75
C LEU A 61 3.75 -9.03 -1.95
N ASP A 62 4.32 -9.14 -3.14
CA ASP A 62 3.64 -9.02 -4.42
C ASP A 62 3.66 -10.37 -5.13
N TRP A 63 2.51 -10.82 -5.61
CA TRP A 63 2.36 -12.00 -6.44
C TRP A 63 1.63 -11.65 -7.72
N THR A 64 2.25 -11.95 -8.86
CA THR A 64 1.67 -11.64 -10.17
C THR A 64 1.57 -12.90 -11.02
N TRP A 65 0.39 -13.17 -11.56
CA TRP A 65 0.14 -14.35 -12.37
C TRP A 65 -1.10 -14.19 -13.26
N HIS A 66 -0.95 -14.40 -14.58
CA HIS A 66 -2.06 -14.35 -15.55
C HIS A 66 -3.04 -13.18 -15.34
N ASN A 67 -2.50 -11.95 -15.34
CA ASN A 67 -3.26 -10.70 -15.13
C ASN A 67 -3.88 -10.53 -13.74
N ILE A 68 -3.56 -11.41 -12.80
CA ILE A 68 -3.86 -11.25 -11.37
C ILE A 68 -2.63 -10.64 -10.73
N ASP A 69 -2.84 -9.55 -9.99
CA ASP A 69 -1.83 -8.95 -9.12
C ASP A 69 -2.37 -8.98 -7.69
N PHE A 70 -1.66 -9.63 -6.79
CA PHE A 70 -1.97 -9.67 -5.36
C PHE A 70 -0.85 -8.99 -4.58
N ASN A 71 -1.21 -8.05 -3.71
CA ASN A 71 -0.28 -7.34 -2.85
C ASN A 71 -0.72 -7.52 -1.40
N VAL A 72 0.25 -7.79 -0.52
CA VAL A 72 0.09 -7.72 0.94
C VAL A 72 1.15 -6.78 1.47
N THR A 73 0.75 -5.85 2.31
CA THR A 73 1.66 -4.94 3.00
C THR A 73 1.51 -5.10 4.50
N VAL A 74 2.63 -5.30 5.18
CA VAL A 74 2.71 -5.36 6.65
C VAL A 74 3.51 -4.17 7.15
N HIS A 75 2.86 -3.31 7.91
CA HIS A 75 3.45 -2.21 8.64
C HIS A 75 3.82 -2.69 10.05
N LEU A 76 5.02 -2.37 10.52
CA LEU A 76 5.52 -2.74 11.84
C LEU A 76 6.03 -1.48 12.53
N VAL A 77 5.51 -1.19 13.71
CA VAL A 77 5.92 -0.03 14.51
C VAL A 77 6.13 -0.49 15.96
N ASP A 78 7.29 -0.17 16.51
CA ASP A 78 7.62 -0.54 17.89
C ASP A 78 6.76 0.20 18.92
N GLY A 79 6.77 -0.30 20.14
CA GLY A 79 6.22 0.40 21.29
C GLY A 79 7.15 1.51 21.75
N PHE A 80 6.62 2.36 22.63
CA PHE A 80 7.38 3.44 23.22
C PHE A 80 6.88 3.80 24.62
N TRP A 81 7.74 4.46 25.38
CA TRP A 81 7.40 5.01 26.68
C TRP A 81 6.87 6.43 26.54
N GLU A 82 5.69 6.70 27.08
CA GLU A 82 5.19 8.05 27.28
C GLU A 82 5.19 8.41 28.77
N GLN A 83 5.48 9.67 29.06
CA GLN A 83 5.35 10.19 30.41
C GLN A 83 3.96 10.79 30.62
N ILE A 84 3.21 10.24 31.59
CA ILE A 84 1.89 10.75 31.96
C ILE A 84 2.03 11.90 32.97
N LYS A 85 2.92 11.74 33.96
CA LYS A 85 3.18 12.74 35.00
C LYS A 85 4.66 13.00 35.19
N ALA A 86 5.02 14.26 35.38
CA ALA A 86 6.37 14.69 35.69
C ALA A 86 6.49 15.14 37.15
N LYS A 87 7.56 14.67 37.80
CA LYS A 87 7.88 15.04 39.18
C LYS A 87 8.09 16.55 39.34
N GLN A 88 8.50 17.21 38.26
CA GLN A 88 8.76 18.64 38.16
C GLN A 88 7.51 19.50 38.33
N PHE A 89 6.34 18.97 37.93
CA PHE A 89 5.08 19.70 37.94
C PHE A 89 4.17 19.22 39.08
N ASP A 90 3.98 17.90 39.19
CA ASP A 90 3.00 17.28 40.09
C ASP A 90 3.62 16.63 41.33
N GLY A 91 4.96 16.61 41.46
CA GLY A 91 5.66 15.86 42.50
C GLY A 91 5.61 14.33 42.35
N VAL A 92 4.84 13.82 41.38
CA VAL A 92 4.65 12.39 41.09
C VAL A 92 5.18 12.06 39.70
N TRP A 93 5.92 10.96 39.60
CA TRP A 93 6.39 10.44 38.31
C TRP A 93 5.56 9.23 37.89
N LYS A 94 5.03 9.26 36.68
CA LYS A 94 4.25 8.15 36.11
C LYS A 94 4.50 8.04 34.61
N GLN A 95 4.75 6.82 34.15
CA GLN A 95 4.93 6.48 32.74
C GLN A 95 3.93 5.42 32.31
N HIS A 96 3.71 5.35 30.99
CA HIS A 96 2.91 4.33 30.35
C HIS A 96 3.65 3.78 29.13
N TRP A 97 3.51 2.49 28.91
CA TRP A 97 4.06 1.79 27.76
C TRP A 97 2.98 1.70 26.69
N VAL A 98 3.21 2.35 25.56
CA VAL A 98 2.39 2.21 24.36
C VAL A 98 2.88 0.95 23.64
N HIS A 99 1.97 0.03 23.37
CA HIS A 99 2.31 -1.29 22.83
C HIS A 99 2.76 -1.19 21.36
N PRO A 100 3.73 -2.02 20.93
CA PRO A 100 4.05 -2.16 19.52
C PRO A 100 2.83 -2.65 18.75
N THR A 101 2.72 -2.24 17.49
CA THR A 101 1.64 -2.69 16.61
C THR A 101 2.14 -3.06 15.24
N TRP A 102 1.34 -3.90 14.59
CA TRP A 102 1.46 -4.22 13.19
C TRP A 102 0.12 -3.99 12.52
N PHE A 103 0.14 -3.62 11.24
CA PHE A 103 -1.07 -3.49 10.43
C PHE A 103 -0.85 -4.25 9.14
N THR A 104 -1.86 -5.02 8.73
CA THR A 104 -1.81 -5.81 7.51
C THR A 104 -2.87 -5.33 6.54
N ASP A 105 -2.42 -4.91 5.37
CA ASP A 105 -3.25 -4.50 4.26
C ASP A 105 -3.11 -5.51 3.13
N ALA A 106 -4.19 -5.76 2.39
CA ALA A 106 -4.13 -6.60 1.20
C ALA A 106 -4.96 -6.02 0.06
N GLN A 107 -4.48 -6.24 -1.15
CA GLN A 107 -5.15 -5.85 -2.38
C GLN A 107 -5.06 -6.98 -3.41
N LEU A 108 -6.16 -7.24 -4.09
CA LEU A 108 -6.24 -8.13 -5.24
C LEU A 108 -6.74 -7.35 -6.45
N SER A 109 -6.01 -7.42 -7.54
CA SER A 109 -6.31 -6.77 -8.82
C SER A 109 -6.37 -7.80 -9.94
N TYR A 110 -7.30 -7.62 -10.88
CA TYR A 110 -7.41 -8.42 -12.08
C TYR A 110 -7.61 -7.55 -13.32
N SER A 111 -6.74 -7.71 -14.31
CA SER A 111 -6.81 -7.00 -15.59
C SER A 111 -7.47 -7.86 -16.67
N LEU A 112 -8.58 -7.36 -17.20
CA LEU A 112 -9.32 -7.93 -18.32
C LEU A 112 -8.61 -7.54 -19.62
N ILE A 113 -7.79 -8.44 -20.15
CA ILE A 113 -7.10 -8.28 -21.43
C ILE A 113 -7.63 -9.34 -22.38
N PHE A 114 -8.34 -8.89 -23.42
CA PHE A 114 -8.80 -9.73 -24.51
C PHE A 114 -7.90 -9.48 -25.72
N THR A 115 -7.24 -10.53 -26.22
CA THR A 115 -6.51 -10.48 -27.49
C THR A 115 -7.44 -10.87 -28.62
N PRO A 116 -7.44 -10.15 -29.75
CA PRO A 116 -8.24 -10.56 -30.91
C PRO A 116 -7.75 -11.93 -31.37
N PRO A 117 -8.64 -12.84 -31.81
CA PRO A 117 -8.22 -14.11 -32.34
C PRO A 117 -7.32 -13.86 -33.55
N VAL A 118 -6.06 -14.25 -33.44
CA VAL A 118 -5.13 -14.29 -34.57
C VAL A 118 -5.52 -15.51 -35.40
N GLU A 119 -5.77 -15.32 -36.69
CA GLU A 119 -6.11 -16.40 -37.62
C GLU A 119 -5.14 -17.58 -37.43
N ALA A 120 -5.70 -18.78 -37.24
CA ALA A 120 -4.93 -19.99 -37.37
C ALA A 120 -4.32 -19.97 -38.78
N ALA A 121 -2.99 -20.05 -38.88
CA ALA A 121 -2.27 -20.01 -40.14
C ALA A 121 -2.98 -20.90 -41.17
N PRO A 122 -3.25 -20.42 -42.40
CA PRO A 122 -3.95 -21.21 -43.40
C PRO A 122 -3.15 -22.50 -43.64
N VAL A 123 -3.75 -23.64 -43.28
CA VAL A 123 -3.17 -24.95 -43.59
C VAL A 123 -3.18 -25.07 -45.12
N PRO A 124 -2.02 -25.27 -45.76
CA PRO A 124 -1.95 -25.42 -47.21
C PRO A 124 -2.78 -26.63 -47.63
N GLY A 125 -3.87 -26.43 -48.39
CA GLY A 125 -4.62 -27.55 -48.97
C GLY A 125 -6.13 -27.39 -49.16
N TYR A 126 -6.76 -26.32 -48.65
CA TYR A 126 -8.19 -26.08 -48.89
C TYR A 126 -8.46 -24.67 -49.39
N SER A 127 -8.46 -24.51 -50.71
CA SER A 127 -8.94 -23.29 -51.37
C SER A 127 -10.06 -23.66 -52.35
N LYS A 128 -11.29 -23.28 -52.03
CA LYS A 128 -12.38 -23.21 -53.01
C LYS A 128 -12.84 -21.76 -53.14
N GLY A 129 -12.29 -21.10 -54.18
CA GLY A 129 -12.99 -20.22 -55.12
C GLY A 129 -13.58 -18.89 -54.61
N GLY A 130 -12.99 -17.78 -55.06
CA GLY A 130 -13.63 -16.46 -55.10
C GLY A 130 -12.62 -15.32 -55.13
N LYS A 131 -12.04 -15.04 -56.30
CA LYS A 131 -11.10 -13.93 -56.51
C LYS A 131 -11.87 -12.63 -56.78
N GLU A 132 -11.67 -11.61 -55.95
CA GLU A 132 -11.81 -10.21 -56.37
C GLU A 132 -10.46 -9.50 -56.20
N VAL A 133 -9.95 -8.97 -57.30
CA VAL A 133 -8.64 -8.32 -57.42
C VAL A 133 -8.89 -6.83 -57.59
N ILE A 134 -8.49 -6.02 -56.61
CA ILE A 134 -8.34 -4.57 -56.78
C ILE A 134 -6.84 -4.28 -56.90
N THR A 135 -6.41 -3.94 -58.11
CA THR A 135 -5.06 -3.49 -58.42
C THR A 135 -4.73 -2.18 -57.69
N SER A 136 -3.73 -2.20 -56.82
CA SER A 136 -3.01 -0.99 -56.38
C SER A 136 -1.67 -0.91 -57.11
N LYS A 137 -1.30 0.31 -57.51
CA LYS A 137 -0.08 0.62 -58.25
C LYS A 137 1.15 0.47 -57.36
N GLU A 138 1.65 -0.75 -57.23
CA GLU A 138 3.04 -1.12 -56.95
C GLU A 138 3.06 -2.65 -56.86
N GLY A 139 3.68 -3.30 -57.85
CA GLY A 139 3.58 -4.74 -58.12
C GLY A 139 4.17 -5.67 -57.07
N LYS A 140 3.55 -5.74 -55.89
CA LYS A 140 3.63 -6.86 -54.96
C LYS A 140 2.22 -7.29 -54.58
N GLU A 141 1.81 -8.43 -55.11
CA GLU A 141 0.59 -9.12 -54.70
C GLU A 141 0.71 -9.46 -53.21
N LYS A 142 -0.01 -8.70 -52.36
CA LYS A 142 -0.39 -9.14 -51.03
C LYS A 142 -1.81 -9.66 -51.14
N GLU A 143 -1.97 -10.97 -51.03
CA GLU A 143 -3.24 -11.57 -50.70
C GLU A 143 -3.66 -11.01 -49.34
N VAL A 144 -4.71 -10.17 -49.35
CA VAL A 144 -5.38 -9.74 -48.12
C VAL A 144 -6.24 -10.95 -47.72
N PRO A 145 -5.97 -11.63 -46.58
CA PRO A 145 -6.90 -12.62 -46.08
C PRO A 145 -8.26 -11.94 -45.89
N PRO A 146 -9.37 -12.62 -46.24
CA PRO A 146 -10.69 -12.02 -46.15
C PRO A 146 -10.90 -11.53 -44.73
N ALA A 147 -11.17 -10.23 -44.59
CA ALA A 147 -11.52 -9.56 -43.35
C ALA A 147 -12.92 -10.00 -42.86
N ALA A 148 -13.14 -11.31 -42.81
CA ALA A 148 -14.32 -11.94 -42.27
C ALA A 148 -14.25 -11.88 -40.74
N VAL A 149 -14.68 -10.73 -40.21
CA VAL A 149 -15.64 -10.66 -39.10
C VAL A 149 -15.34 -11.62 -37.93
N TYR A 150 -14.19 -11.47 -37.30
CA TYR A 150 -14.07 -11.77 -35.87
C TYR A 150 -13.91 -10.45 -35.13
N SER A 151 -14.97 -9.63 -35.17
CA SER A 151 -15.08 -8.54 -34.19
C SER A 151 -15.26 -9.19 -32.82
N MET A 152 -14.47 -8.74 -31.84
CA MET A 152 -14.73 -9.13 -30.46
C MET A 152 -16.21 -8.82 -30.12
N PRO A 153 -16.90 -9.71 -29.39
CA PRO A 153 -18.21 -9.40 -28.83
C PRO A 153 -18.21 -8.02 -28.18
N CYS A 154 -19.27 -7.22 -28.36
CA CYS A 154 -19.31 -5.83 -27.88
C CYS A 154 -18.94 -5.69 -26.40
N TRP A 155 -19.32 -6.65 -25.56
CA TRP A 155 -18.95 -6.65 -24.13
C TRP A 155 -17.45 -6.87 -23.90
N GLN A 156 -16.77 -7.68 -24.72
CA GLN A 156 -15.31 -7.83 -24.67
C GLN A 156 -14.65 -6.53 -25.11
N THR A 157 -15.14 -5.88 -26.15
CA THR A 157 -14.66 -4.56 -26.58
C THR A 157 -14.84 -3.50 -25.49
N ILE A 158 -15.99 -3.51 -24.80
CA ILE A 158 -16.29 -2.59 -23.70
C ILE A 158 -15.45 -2.88 -22.45
N LEU A 159 -15.19 -4.15 -22.10
CA LEU A 159 -14.46 -4.51 -20.89
C LEU A 159 -12.95 -4.65 -21.10
N ASN A 160 -12.46 -4.69 -22.34
CA ASN A 160 -11.02 -4.82 -22.63
C ASN A 160 -10.22 -3.70 -21.98
N ASN A 161 -9.00 -3.96 -21.52
CA ASN A 161 -8.16 -2.98 -20.82
C ASN A 161 -8.81 -2.39 -19.56
N SER A 162 -9.70 -3.15 -18.90
CA SER A 162 -10.27 -2.77 -17.60
C SER A 162 -9.57 -3.53 -16.49
N THR A 163 -9.27 -2.87 -15.38
CA THR A 163 -8.68 -3.49 -14.19
C THR A 163 -9.63 -3.31 -13.02
N ILE A 164 -10.06 -4.43 -12.44
CA ILE A 164 -10.86 -4.46 -11.22
C ILE A 164 -9.89 -4.67 -10.06
N THR A 165 -10.13 -3.99 -8.96
CA THR A 165 -9.33 -4.10 -7.74
C THR A 165 -10.26 -4.15 -6.54
N VAL A 166 -10.00 -5.06 -5.62
CA VAL A 166 -10.61 -5.11 -4.28
C VAL A 166 -9.48 -5.08 -3.27
N GLY A 167 -9.58 -4.25 -2.25
CA GLY A 167 -8.59 -4.18 -1.19
C GLY A 167 -9.21 -3.98 0.17
N VAL A 168 -8.48 -4.39 1.19
CA VAL A 168 -8.83 -4.25 2.59
C VAL A 168 -7.61 -3.69 3.31
N ASN A 169 -7.78 -2.51 3.91
CA ASN A 169 -6.82 -1.99 4.88
C ASN A 169 -7.16 -2.55 6.26
N ASN A 170 -6.15 -2.87 7.04
CA ASN A 170 -6.27 -3.45 8.38
C ASN A 170 -7.19 -4.68 8.40
N ILE A 171 -6.77 -5.75 7.73
CA ILE A 171 -7.54 -6.99 7.55
C ILE A 171 -8.01 -7.57 8.90
N PHE A 172 -7.14 -7.52 9.91
CA PHE A 172 -7.43 -8.05 11.24
C PHE A 172 -8.30 -7.11 12.09
N GLY A 173 -8.49 -5.87 11.67
CA GLY A 173 -9.27 -4.88 12.42
C GLY A 173 -8.63 -4.54 13.76
N GLU A 174 -7.31 -4.45 13.80
CA GLU A 174 -6.57 -4.04 14.99
C GLU A 174 -6.82 -2.56 15.28
N ASP A 175 -7.02 -2.22 16.55
CA ASP A 175 -7.14 -0.84 16.97
C ASP A 175 -5.75 -0.21 17.14
N PRO A 176 -5.59 1.09 16.86
CA PRO A 176 -4.37 1.83 17.21
C PRO A 176 -4.01 1.64 18.69
N PRO A 177 -2.72 1.64 19.04
CA PRO A 177 -2.33 1.44 20.43
C PRO A 177 -2.76 2.65 21.26
N LYS A 178 -3.22 2.38 22.49
CA LYS A 178 -3.65 3.44 23.39
C LYS A 178 -2.48 4.35 23.76
N SER A 179 -2.65 5.65 23.60
CA SER A 179 -1.73 6.68 24.11
C SER A 179 -2.51 7.66 24.99
N ILE A 180 -1.94 7.97 26.14
CA ILE A 180 -2.51 8.85 27.15
C ILE A 180 -1.94 10.26 27.02
N GLY A 181 -0.69 10.45 26.57
CA GLY A 181 -0.06 11.77 26.51
C GLY A 181 0.32 12.36 27.88
N PHE A 182 0.99 13.51 27.86
CA PHE A 182 1.50 14.21 29.04
C PHE A 182 0.45 15.14 29.66
N GLU A 183 0.28 15.08 30.99
CA GLU A 183 -0.59 15.95 31.82
C GLU A 183 -2.06 16.12 31.38
N PHE A 184 -2.30 16.97 30.38
CA PHE A 184 -3.63 17.29 29.83
C PHE A 184 -4.21 16.16 28.96
N GLY A 185 -3.37 15.17 28.67
CA GLY A 185 -3.76 13.96 27.97
C GLY A 185 -3.84 14.12 26.45
N ASN A 186 -4.02 12.98 25.79
CA ASN A 186 -4.19 12.86 24.36
C ASN A 186 -5.68 12.78 24.04
N SER A 187 -6.19 13.82 23.37
CA SER A 187 -7.62 13.94 23.02
C SER A 187 -8.10 12.85 22.05
N THR A 188 -7.21 12.28 21.25
CA THR A 188 -7.52 11.19 20.32
C THR A 188 -7.40 9.81 20.96
N GLY A 189 -6.62 9.68 22.04
CA GLY A 189 -6.41 8.42 22.76
C GLY A 189 -5.45 7.44 22.09
N TYR A 190 -4.81 7.82 20.98
CA TYR A 190 -3.79 7.06 20.25
C TYR A 190 -2.78 8.00 19.56
N PRO A 191 -1.63 7.52 19.05
CA PRO A 191 -0.65 8.38 18.37
C PRO A 191 -1.15 8.83 16.98
N GLY A 192 -1.87 9.96 16.92
CA GLY A 192 -2.61 10.41 15.73
C GLY A 192 -1.78 10.79 14.50
N SER A 193 -0.47 10.97 14.64
CA SER A 193 0.44 11.20 13.50
C SER A 193 0.93 9.91 12.84
N SER A 194 0.92 8.80 13.59
CA SER A 194 1.41 7.49 13.15
C SER A 194 0.29 6.51 12.81
N TYR A 195 -0.92 6.75 13.32
CA TYR A 195 -2.08 5.87 13.13
C TYR A 195 -3.32 6.65 12.73
N ASP A 196 -4.23 5.96 12.05
CA ASP A 196 -5.52 6.47 11.60
C ASP A 196 -6.67 5.80 12.38
N ASN A 197 -7.80 6.49 12.53
CA ASN A 197 -8.99 5.97 13.21
C ASN A 197 -9.96 5.20 12.30
N LEU A 198 -9.69 5.12 11.00
CA LEU A 198 -10.58 4.44 10.05
C LEU A 198 -10.75 2.93 10.32
N GLY A 199 -9.79 2.30 11.01
CA GLY A 199 -9.85 0.87 11.32
C GLY A 199 -9.84 0.02 10.05
N ARG A 200 -10.65 -1.06 10.02
CA ARG A 200 -10.76 -1.94 8.85
C ARG A 200 -11.57 -1.27 7.73
N PHE A 201 -10.94 -1.09 6.58
CA PHE A 201 -11.56 -0.41 5.44
C PHE A 201 -11.52 -1.28 4.17
N LEU A 202 -12.69 -1.73 3.70
CA LEU A 202 -12.86 -2.47 2.45
C LEU A 202 -13.20 -1.50 1.31
N TYR A 203 -12.50 -1.62 0.19
CA TYR A 203 -12.75 -0.81 -1.00
C TYR A 203 -12.71 -1.64 -2.29
N ALA A 204 -13.37 -1.10 -3.31
CA ALA A 204 -13.31 -1.61 -4.66
C ALA A 204 -13.01 -0.47 -5.63
N ARG A 205 -12.24 -0.76 -6.69
CA ARG A 205 -11.84 0.20 -7.72
C ARG A 205 -11.92 -0.45 -9.09
N LEU A 206 -12.45 0.30 -10.06
CA LEU A 206 -12.46 -0.06 -11.48
C LEU A 206 -11.69 1.00 -12.25
N ILE A 207 -10.70 0.59 -13.04
CA ILE A 207 -9.95 1.46 -13.96
C ILE A 207 -10.17 0.96 -15.38
N LYS A 208 -10.62 1.83 -16.28
CA LYS A 208 -10.75 1.55 -17.72
C LYS A 208 -9.73 2.39 -18.48
N LYS A 209 -8.92 1.75 -19.33
CA LYS A 209 -8.06 2.45 -20.30
C LYS A 209 -8.78 2.48 -21.66
N PHE A 210 -8.84 3.67 -22.26
CA PHE A 210 -9.43 3.91 -23.58
C PHE A 210 -8.36 3.87 -24.67
#